data_AF-A0A553YWF1-F1
#
_entry.id   AF-A0A553YWF1-F1
#
_cell.length_a   1.000
_cell.length_b   1.000
_cell.length_c   1.000
_cell.angle_alpha   90.00
_cell.angle_beta   90.00
_cell.angle_gamma   90.00
#
_symmetry.space_group_name_H-M   'P 1'
#
loop_
_entity.id
_entity.type
_entity.pdbx_description
1 polymer ?
#
loop_
_entity_poly.entity_id
_entity_poly.type
_entity_poly.pdbx_seq_one_letter_code
_entity_poly.pdbx_strand_id
1 'polypeptide(L)' 'MEFFGLFGNDREMAETTYSGRESASDRAARKRREGHRRNATATYRQGQAWEDAERERQDRGGRRRR' A
#
# COMPACT_ATOMS: atom_id res chain seq x y z
N MET A 1 -14.55 -30.30 33.92
CA MET A 1 -13.61 -29.83 32.88
C MET A 1 -14.06 -28.45 32.48
N GLU A 2 -13.45 -27.43 33.09
CA GLU A 2 -13.93 -26.06 33.08
C GLU A 2 -13.14 -25.22 32.05
N PHE A 3 -13.86 -24.70 31.06
CA PHE A 3 -13.37 -23.98 29.88
C PHE A 3 -13.06 -22.49 30.20
N PHE A 4 -12.52 -22.17 31.37
CA PHE A 4 -12.48 -20.79 31.90
C PHE A 4 -11.14 -20.05 31.75
N GLY A 5 -10.14 -20.63 31.08
CA GLY A 5 -8.81 -20.01 30.94
C GLY A 5 -8.60 -19.11 29.72
N LEU A 6 -9.43 -19.20 28.68
CA LEU A 6 -9.15 -18.55 27.40
C LEU A 6 -9.74 -17.13 27.22
N PHE A 7 -10.85 -16.80 27.90
CA PHE A 7 -11.58 -15.55 27.60
C PHE A 7 -11.28 -14.38 28.56
N GLY A 8 -10.75 -14.64 29.76
CA GLY A 8 -10.44 -13.58 30.74
C GLY A 8 -9.04 -12.99 30.62
N ASN A 9 -8.05 -13.82 30.30
CA ASN A 9 -6.63 -13.43 30.27
C ASN A 9 -6.29 -12.56 29.05
N ASP A 10 -6.94 -12.80 27.91
CA ASP A 10 -6.61 -12.10 26.66
C ASP A 10 -6.91 -10.60 26.72
N ARG A 11 -8.01 -10.20 27.38
CA ARG A 11 -8.37 -8.80 27.57
C ARG A 11 -7.44 -8.08 28.55
N GLU A 12 -7.08 -8.75 29.64
CA GLU A 12 -6.16 -8.20 30.64
C GLU A 12 -4.73 -8.06 30.07
N MET A 13 -4.25 -9.02 29.27
CA MET A 13 -3.00 -8.89 28.53
C MET A 13 -3.05 -7.81 27.45
N ALA A 14 -4.17 -7.68 26.73
CA ALA A 14 -4.35 -6.62 25.74
C ALA A 14 -4.23 -5.23 26.37
N GLU A 15 -4.81 -5.03 27.56
CA GLU A 15 -4.78 -3.76 28.30
C GLU A 15 -3.46 -3.51 29.04
N THR A 16 -2.77 -4.56 29.53
CA THR A 16 -1.55 -4.39 30.34
C THR A 16 -0.24 -4.58 29.57
N THR A 17 -0.20 -5.55 28.66
CA THR A 17 1.04 -5.98 27.97
C THR A 17 1.15 -5.40 26.56
N TYR A 18 0.02 -5.25 25.87
CA TYR A 18 -0.02 -4.76 24.49
C TYR A 18 -0.54 -3.33 24.35
N SER A 19 -0.97 -2.70 25.44
CA SER A 19 -1.39 -1.30 25.40
C SER A 19 -0.25 -0.41 24.92
N GLY A 20 -0.55 0.43 23.92
CA GLY A 20 0.43 1.30 23.26
C GLY A 20 1.23 0.64 22.11
N ARG A 21 1.05 -0.66 21.83
CA ARG A 21 1.67 -1.31 20.66
C ARG A 21 0.70 -1.36 19.48
N GLU A 22 1.19 -1.06 18.26
CA GLU A 22 0.42 -1.22 17.02
C GLU A 22 -0.02 -2.68 16.88
N SER A 23 -1.34 -2.93 16.83
CA SER A 23 -1.89 -4.27 16.61
C SER A 23 -1.36 -4.85 15.30
N ALA A 24 -1.24 -6.19 15.22
CA ALA A 24 -0.88 -6.87 13.98
C ALA A 24 -1.82 -6.47 12.82
N SER A 25 -3.10 -6.29 13.12
CA SER A 25 -4.12 -5.85 12.17
C SER A 25 -3.89 -4.41 11.70
N ASP A 26 -3.57 -3.49 12.62
CA ASP A 26 -3.26 -2.10 12.31
C ASP A 26 -2.00 -1.98 11.46
N ARG A 27 -0.97 -2.77 11.80
CA ARG A 27 0.27 -2.86 11.04
C ARG A 27 0.03 -3.38 9.62
N ALA A 28 -0.80 -4.41 9.48
CA ALA A 28 -1.17 -4.94 8.16
C ALA A 28 -1.97 -3.90 7.35
N ALA A 29 -2.92 -3.21 7.97
CA ALA A 29 -3.69 -2.15 7.34
C ALA A 29 -2.80 -0.96 6.90
N ARG A 30 -1.83 -0.57 7.73
CA ARG A 30 -0.83 0.45 7.37
C ARG A 30 0.01 0.02 6.18
N LYS A 31 0.56 -1.20 6.19
CA LYS A 31 1.34 -1.74 5.06
C LYS A 31 0.53 -1.80 3.76
N ARG A 32 -0.75 -2.21 3.82
CA ARG A 32 -1.65 -2.21 2.65
C ARG A 32 -1.83 -0.81 2.07
N ARG A 33 -2.09 0.20 2.92
CA ARG A 33 -2.22 1.60 2.49
C ARG A 33 -0.92 2.14 1.88
N GLU A 34 0.22 1.79 2.46
CA GLU A 34 1.53 2.17 1.94
C GLU A 34 1.82 1.53 0.58
N GLY A 35 1.56 0.23 0.42
CA GLY A 35 1.67 -0.48 -0.85
C GLY A 35 0.77 0.13 -1.93
N HIS A 36 -0.49 0.45 -1.59
CA HIS A 36 -1.41 1.09 -2.52
C HIS A 36 -0.88 2.45 -3.03
N ARG A 37 -0.35 3.29 -2.13
CA ARG A 37 0.25 4.58 -2.52
C ARG A 37 1.46 4.43 -3.45
N ARG A 38 2.32 3.43 -3.20
CA ARG A 38 3.45 3.12 -4.08
C ARG A 38 2.98 2.69 -5.47
N ASN A 39 1.98 1.81 -5.54
CA ASN A 39 1.44 1.34 -6.80
C ASN A 39 0.81 2.49 -7.61
N ALA A 40 0.02 3.35 -6.97
CA ALA A 40 -0.55 4.52 -7.64
C ALA A 40 0.52 5.45 -8.23
N THR A 41 1.61 5.69 -7.49
CA THR A 41 2.74 6.50 -7.95
C THR A 41 3.45 5.84 -9.14
N ALA A 42 3.64 4.51 -9.08
CA ALA A 42 4.27 3.76 -10.15
C ALA A 42 3.44 3.80 -11.44
N THR A 43 2.12 3.59 -11.34
CA THR A 43 1.19 3.66 -12.47
C THR A 43 1.18 5.07 -13.09
N TYR A 44 1.16 6.12 -12.26
CA TYR A 44 1.23 7.49 -12.75
C TYR A 44 2.50 7.75 -13.58
N ARG A 45 3.66 7.31 -13.08
CA ARG A 45 4.95 7.45 -13.80
C ARG A 45 4.98 6.66 -15.11
N GLN A 46 4.38 5.46 -15.13
CA GLN A 46 4.27 4.66 -16.35
C GLN A 46 3.41 5.35 -17.41
N GLY A 47 2.29 5.97 -17.00
CA GLY A 47 1.44 6.76 -17.90
C GLY A 47 2.20 7.95 -18.50
N GLN A 48 2.90 8.73 -17.67
CA GLN A 48 3.72 9.85 -18.14
C GLN A 48 4.81 9.40 -19.12
N ALA A 49 5.53 8.32 -18.81
CA ALA A 49 6.56 7.80 -19.71
C ALA A 49 5.98 7.33 -21.06
N TRP A 50 4.76 6.77 -21.06
CA TRP A 50 4.07 6.42 -22.30
C TRP A 50 3.66 7.64 -23.10
N GLU A 51 3.10 8.67 -22.46
CA GLU A 51 2.74 9.95 -23.09
C GLU A 51 3.96 10.63 -23.73
N ASP A 52 5.09 10.65 -23.02
CA ASP A 52 6.34 11.23 -23.51
C ASP A 52 6.88 10.46 -24.73
N ALA A 53 6.86 9.12 -24.66
CA ALA A 53 7.29 8.27 -25.78
C ALA A 53 6.39 8.46 -27.01
N GLU A 54 5.09 8.63 -26.81
CA GLU A 54 4.13 8.86 -27.89
C GLU A 54 4.32 10.24 -28.53
N ARG A 55 4.55 11.28 -27.72
CA ARG A 55 4.91 12.62 -28.20
C ARG A 55 6.18 12.60 -29.04
N GLU A 56 7.21 11.90 -28.59
CA GLU A 56 8.46 11.75 -29.34
C GLU A 56 8.26 11.02 -30.68
N ARG A 57 7.40 9.99 -30.72
CA ARG A 57 7.05 9.28 -31.97
C ARG A 57 6.36 10.22 -32.95
N GLN A 58 5.41 11.03 -32.49
CA GLN A 58 4.70 11.99 -33.33
C GLN A 58 5.63 13.08 -33.85
N ASP A 59 6.51 13.63 -33.01
CA ASP A 59 7.50 14.63 -33.41
C ASP A 59 8.46 14.09 -34.47
N ARG A 60 8.94 12.86 -34.30
CA ARG A 60 9.80 12.18 -35.30
C ARG A 60 9.05 11.88 -36.60
N GLY A 61 7.78 11.51 -36.53
CA GLY A 61 6.92 11.26 -37.68
C GLY A 61 6.59 12.54 -38.47
N GLY A 62 6.33 13.65 -37.77
CA GLY A 62 6.08 14.96 -38.35
C GLY A 62 7.31 15.54 -39.06
N ARG A 63 8.51 15.33 -38.49
CA ARG A 63 9.78 15.73 -39.13
C ARG A 63 10.09 14.99 -40.43
N ARG A 64 9.56 13.77 -40.62
CA ARG A 64 9.75 12.98 -41.86
C ARG A 64 8.72 13.29 -42.95
N ARG A 65 7.65 14.02 -42.62
CA ARG A 65 6.57 14.38 -43.56
C ARG A 65 6.63 15.84 -44.04
N ARG A 66 7.63 16.61 -43.60
CA ARG A 66 7.94 17.97 -44.05
C ARG A 66 9.15 17.93 -44.97
#